data_AF-A0A821YIG0-F1
#
_entry.id   AF-A0A821YIG0-F1
#
_cell.length_a   1.000
_cell.length_b   1.000
_cell.length_c   1.000
_cell.angle_alpha   90.00
_cell.angle_beta   90.00
_cell.angle_gamma   90.00
#
_symmetry.space_group_name_H-M   'P 1'
#
loop_
_entity.id
_entity.type
_entity.pdbx_description
1 polymer ?
#
loop_
_entity_poly.entity_id
_entity_poly.type
_entity_poly.pdbx_seq_one_letter_code
_entity_poly.pdbx_strand_id
1 'polypeptide(L)'
;MWPELIPFIRGCEKMALVSLEEAVEPLISIVPDVRRRVYVAKIKCENPADGLTQDESASIMLYTMEWEPADECLYHVLNKV
;
A
#
# COMPACT_ATOMS: atom_id res chain seq x y z
N MET A 1 -9.25 -17.27 -14.59
CA MET A 1 -8.70 -17.44 -13.22
C MET A 1 -7.18 -17.45 -13.39
N TRP A 2 -6.48 -16.39 -12.99
CA TRP A 2 -5.05 -16.17 -13.30
C TRP A 2 -4.15 -17.07 -12.43
N PRO A 3 -3.58 -18.17 -12.96
CA PRO A 3 -2.84 -19.15 -12.16
C PRO A 3 -1.46 -18.64 -11.74
N GLU A 4 -0.95 -17.59 -12.40
CA GLU A 4 0.44 -17.15 -12.32
C GLU A 4 0.73 -16.19 -11.16
N LEU A 5 -0.29 -15.62 -10.50
CA LEU A 5 -0.11 -14.75 -9.33
C LEU A 5 0.01 -15.51 -8.01
N ILE A 6 -0.47 -16.75 -7.95
CA ILE A 6 -0.48 -17.58 -6.75
C ILE A 6 0.92 -17.73 -6.10
N PRO A 7 2.04 -17.85 -6.84
CA PRO A 7 3.36 -17.94 -6.23
C PRO A 7 3.77 -16.70 -5.43
N PHE A 8 3.35 -15.50 -5.84
CA PHE A 8 3.82 -14.24 -5.25
C PHE A 8 3.11 -13.85 -3.94
N ILE A 9 1.90 -14.36 -3.73
CA ILE A 9 1.08 -14.05 -2.53
C ILE A 9 0.99 -15.24 -1.56
N ARG A 10 1.61 -16.38 -1.87
CA ARG A 10 1.55 -17.59 -1.04
C ARG A 10 2.24 -17.35 0.30
N GLY A 11 1.54 -17.64 1.40
CA GLY A 11 2.01 -17.44 2.75
C GLY A 11 1.48 -16.16 3.40
N CYS A 12 1.06 -15.16 2.61
CA CYS A 12 0.44 -13.94 3.12
C CYS A 12 -0.86 -14.24 3.86
N GLU A 13 -1.60 -15.29 3.47
CA GLU A 13 -2.82 -15.72 4.13
C GLU A 13 -2.62 -16.20 5.58
N LYS A 14 -1.37 -16.52 5.95
CA LYS A 14 -1.00 -16.95 7.30
C LYS A 14 -0.37 -15.83 8.13
N MET A 15 -0.09 -14.68 7.50
CA MET A 15 0.45 -13.53 8.20
C MET A 15 -0.66 -12.86 9.00
N ALA A 16 -0.32 -12.34 10.17
CA ALA A 16 -1.26 -11.54 10.93
C ALA A 16 -1.61 -10.28 10.13
N LEU A 17 -2.89 -9.91 10.12
CA LEU A 17 -3.30 -8.59 9.65
C LEU A 17 -2.75 -7.56 10.62
N VAL A 18 -2.09 -6.55 10.07
CA VAL A 18 -1.49 -5.43 10.80
C VAL A 18 -2.04 -4.13 10.25
N SER A 19 -1.80 -3.03 10.95
CA SER A 19 -2.15 -1.71 10.44
C SER A 19 -1.37 -1.37 9.17
N LEU A 20 -1.88 -0.45 8.35
CA LEU A 20 -1.15 0.04 7.18
C LEU A 20 0.18 0.69 7.57
N GLU A 21 0.25 1.33 8.73
CA GLU A 21 1.48 1.91 9.29
C GLU A 21 2.55 0.85 9.53
N GLU A 22 2.19 -0.28 10.14
CA GLU A 22 3.11 -1.40 10.38
C GLU A 22 3.53 -2.08 9.07
N ALA A 23 2.59 -2.24 8.14
CA ALA A 23 2.84 -2.87 6.85
C ALA A 23 3.90 -2.14 6.01
N VAL A 24 3.98 -0.81 6.12
CA VAL A 24 4.96 -0.01 5.35
C VAL A 24 6.32 0.14 6.01
N GLU A 25 6.52 -0.34 7.24
CA GLU A 25 7.81 -0.20 7.93
C GLU A 25 9.01 -0.74 7.10
N PRO A 26 8.93 -1.92 6.44
CA PRO A 26 10.00 -2.40 5.58
C PRO A 26 10.29 -1.49 4.37
N LEU A 27 9.31 -0.68 3.96
CA LEU A 27 9.39 0.18 2.77
C LEU A 27 10.02 1.53 3.04
N ILE A 28 10.20 1.94 4.29
CA ILE A 28 10.70 3.29 4.65
C ILE A 28 12.09 3.57 4.09
N SER A 29 12.93 2.54 3.99
CA SER A 29 14.28 2.68 3.41
C SER A 29 14.30 2.76 1.88
N ILE A 30 13.16 2.48 1.23
CA ILE A 30 13.05 2.32 -0.22
C ILE A 30 12.18 3.43 -0.82
N VAL A 31 11.11 3.81 -0.12
CA VAL A 31 10.09 4.76 -0.58
C VAL A 31 10.14 6.00 0.31
N PRO A 32 10.67 7.13 -0.19
CA PRO A 32 10.71 8.38 0.55
C PRO A 32 9.32 8.80 1.06
N ASP A 33 9.29 9.34 2.28
CA ASP A 33 8.07 9.88 2.91
C ASP A 33 6.88 8.90 3.05
N VAL A 34 7.07 7.58 2.89
CA VAL A 34 5.95 6.62 2.87
C VAL A 34 5.06 6.69 4.12
N ARG A 35 5.62 6.89 5.32
CA ARG A 35 4.82 7.10 6.55
C ARG A 35 3.87 8.30 6.44
N ARG A 36 4.35 9.41 5.88
CA ARG A 36 3.52 10.61 5.68
C ARG A 36 2.44 10.34 4.63
N ARG A 37 2.77 9.59 3.58
CA ARG A 37 1.82 9.21 2.54
C ARG A 37 0.72 8.28 3.08
N VAL A 38 1.05 7.34 3.96
CA VAL A 38 0.05 6.51 4.69
C VAL A 38 -0.93 7.40 5.45
N TYR A 39 -0.44 8.37 6.22
CA TYR A 39 -1.30 9.29 6.96
C TYR A 39 -2.27 10.04 6.03
N VAL A 40 -1.76 10.58 4.90
CA VAL A 40 -2.59 11.26 3.90
C VAL A 40 -3.62 10.32 3.28
N ALA A 41 -3.23 9.09 2.94
CA ALA A 41 -4.14 8.09 2.37
C ALA A 41 -5.27 7.74 3.34
N LYS A 42 -4.95 7.55 4.63
CA LYS A 42 -5.97 7.24 5.66
C LYS A 42 -6.96 8.37 5.87
N ILE A 43 -6.52 9.63 5.86
CA ILE A 43 -7.45 10.78 5.90
C ILE A 43 -8.39 10.76 4.70
N LYS A 44 -7.88 10.51 3.49
CA LYS A 44 -8.71 10.45 2.28
C LYS A 44 -9.69 9.27 2.30
N CYS A 45 -9.37 8.21 3.05
CA CYS A 45 -10.16 7.00 3.15
C CYS A 45 -10.88 6.85 4.50
N GLU A 46 -11.16 7.94 5.22
CA GLU A 46 -11.85 7.92 6.52
C GLU A 46 -13.24 7.24 6.46
N ASN A 47 -13.91 7.33 5.32
CA ASN A 47 -15.21 6.68 5.07
C ASN A 47 -15.10 5.73 3.86
N PRO A 48 -14.55 4.52 4.03
CA PRO A 48 -14.34 3.59 2.93
C PRO A 48 -15.66 3.02 2.39
N ALA A 49 -15.68 2.68 1.10
CA ALA A 49 -16.81 2.05 0.41
C ALA A 49 -16.61 0.53 0.25
N ASP A 50 -17.62 -0.15 -0.31
CA ASP A 50 -17.54 -1.56 -0.73
C ASP A 50 -17.21 -2.57 0.38
N GLY A 51 -17.47 -2.19 1.64
CA GLY A 51 -17.20 -3.02 2.81
C GLY A 51 -15.72 -3.11 3.18
N LEU A 52 -14.85 -2.29 2.57
CA LEU A 52 -13.44 -2.22 2.91
C LEU A 52 -13.23 -1.57 4.28
N THR A 53 -12.19 -2.02 4.97
CA THR A 53 -11.63 -1.30 6.10
C THR A 53 -10.91 -0.04 5.62
N GLN A 54 -10.68 0.91 6.54
CA GLN A 54 -9.91 2.12 6.22
C GLN A 54 -8.51 1.77 5.71
N ASP A 55 -7.84 0.78 6.31
CA ASP A 55 -6.49 0.38 5.92
C ASP A 55 -6.46 -0.28 4.54
N GLU A 56 -7.44 -1.12 4.19
CA GLU A 56 -7.56 -1.70 2.84
C GLU A 56 -7.76 -0.61 1.79
N SER A 57 -8.72 0.31 2.01
CA SER A 57 -8.96 1.42 1.08
C SER A 57 -7.76 2.36 0.98
N ALA A 58 -7.13 2.68 2.11
CA ALA A 58 -5.93 3.51 2.16
C ALA A 58 -4.73 2.84 1.48
N SER A 59 -4.62 1.51 1.49
CA SER A 59 -3.54 0.80 0.79
C SER A 59 -3.67 0.93 -0.73
N ILE A 60 -4.89 0.84 -1.27
CA ILE A 60 -5.19 1.05 -2.69
C ILE A 60 -4.93 2.51 -3.06
N MET A 61 -5.41 3.45 -2.24
CA MET A 61 -5.14 4.88 -2.41
C MET A 61 -3.63 5.16 -2.39
N LEU A 62 -2.89 4.63 -1.43
CA LEU A 62 -1.45 4.83 -1.29
C LEU A 62 -0.69 4.34 -2.53
N TYR A 63 -1.08 3.20 -3.09
CA TYR A 63 -0.45 2.65 -4.29
C TYR A 63 -0.78 3.49 -5.53
N THR A 64 -2.00 4.00 -5.64
CA THR A 64 -2.48 4.70 -6.85
C THR A 64 -2.32 6.22 -6.81
N MET A 65 -2.12 6.82 -5.63
CA MET A 65 -2.02 8.26 -5.49
C MET A 65 -0.68 8.77 -6.02
N GLU A 66 -0.73 9.92 -6.68
CA GLU A 66 0.44 10.60 -7.21
C GLU A 66 0.97 11.65 -6.22
N TRP A 67 2.28 11.83 -6.23
CA TRP A 67 2.95 12.94 -5.58
C TRP A 67 4.25 13.31 -6.27
N GLU A 68 4.73 14.52 -6.00
CA GLU A 68 6.02 14.98 -6.50
C GLU A 68 7.16 14.62 -5.54
N PRO A 69 8.33 14.21 -6.07
CA PRO A 69 8.56 13.92 -7.48
C PRO A 69 7.93 12.57 -7.90
N ALA A 70 7.44 12.49 -9.14
CA ALA A 70 6.68 11.33 -9.63
C ALA A 70 7.45 9.99 -9.53
N ASP A 71 8.78 10.01 -9.59
CA ASP A 71 9.63 8.84 -9.52
C ASP A 71 9.83 8.28 -8.10
N GLU A 72 9.29 8.98 -7.09
CA GLU A 72 9.18 8.56 -5.69
C GLU A 72 7.78 8.05 -5.32
N CYS A 73 6.82 8.08 -6.25
CA CYS A 73 5.49 7.47 -6.04
C CYS A 73 5.61 5.99 -5.73
N LEU A 74 4.75 5.45 -4.84
CA LEU A 74 4.86 4.06 -4.39
C LEU A 74 4.80 3.07 -5.56
N TYR A 75 3.82 3.21 -6.45
CA TYR A 75 3.75 2.34 -7.64
C TYR A 75 4.98 2.49 -8.54
N HIS A 76 5.57 3.68 -8.63
CA HIS A 76 6.71 3.90 -9.50
C HIS A 76 7.96 3.23 -8.90
N VAL A 77 8.21 3.41 -7.60
CA VAL A 77 9.35 2.79 -6.90
C VAL A 77 9.25 1.27 -6.89
N LEU A 78 8.08 0.70 -6.56
CA LEU A 78 7.91 -0.75 -6.44
C LEU A 78 7.92 -1.49 -7.79
N ASN A 79 7.58 -0.82 -8.90
CA ASN A 79 7.55 -1.42 -10.24
C ASN A 79 8.79 -1.06 -11.10
N LYS A 80 9.87 -0.53 -10.53
CA LYS A 80 11.15 -0.31 -11.25
C LYS A 80 11.88 -1.60 -11.65
N VAL A 81 11.22 -2.75 -11.60
CA VAL A 81 11.77 -4.09 -11.84
C VAL A 81 11.32 -4.64 -13.18
#